data_AF-A0AAD9VDK0-F1
#
_entry.id   AF-A0AAD9VDK0-F1
#
_cell.length_a   1.000
_cell.length_b   1.000
_cell.length_c   1.000
_cell.angle_alpha   90.00
_cell.angle_beta   90.00
_cell.angle_gamma   90.00
#
_symmetry.space_group_name_H-M   'P 1'
#
loop_
_entity.id
_entity.type
_entity.pdbx_description
1 polymer ?
#
loop_
_entity_poly.entity_id
_entity_poly.type
_entity_poly.pdbx_seq_one_letter_code
_entity_poly.pdbx_strand_id
1 'polypeptide(L)'
;MFKKWIERWKSYRYRFFPWIALNLRKRTVREVSSTDQDKIIPDSQVIEQLVTVLHSLHSNRENECHRSQFPGQEGNSTSAISNARRDQLGPYHLCDTTWFGSKPQNPLAVGQYVNNRPKKLPANVAYQEVDIPLSSIVPNLWTYLPNVWYGSGNLSTENSFLRTVALVSVKEISKDEEVFSSYFTVIH
;
A
#
# COMPACT_ATOMS: atom_id res chain seq x y z
N MET A 1 -14.37 13.46 43.47
CA MET A 1 -13.58 13.06 42.28
C MET A 1 -14.38 12.31 41.22
N PHE A 2 -15.24 11.35 41.59
CA PHE A 2 -16.03 10.53 40.64
C PHE A 2 -17.01 11.32 39.75
N LYS A 3 -17.69 12.34 40.28
CA LYS A 3 -18.65 13.16 39.50
C LYS A 3 -18.00 13.83 38.28
N LYS A 4 -16.79 14.39 38.42
CA LYS A 4 -16.05 15.00 37.30
C LYS A 4 -15.68 13.97 36.23
N TRP A 5 -15.35 12.74 36.62
CA TRP A 5 -15.06 11.64 35.70
C TRP A 5 -16.29 11.21 34.91
N ILE A 6 -17.45 11.09 35.57
CA ILE A 6 -18.72 10.71 34.94
C ILE A 6 -19.19 11.79 33.95
N GLU A 7 -19.10 13.07 34.32
CA GLU A 7 -19.46 14.17 33.41
C GLU A 7 -18.50 14.23 32.21
N ARG A 8 -17.21 13.96 32.42
CA ARG A 8 -16.23 13.86 31.32
C ARG A 8 -16.54 12.67 30.42
N TRP A 9 -16.96 11.54 30.97
CA TRP A 9 -17.37 10.34 30.22
C TRP A 9 -18.63 10.56 29.38
N LYS A 10 -19.64 11.25 29.94
CA LYS A 10 -20.86 11.60 29.20
C LYS A 10 -20.58 12.50 27.99
N SER A 11 -19.53 13.31 28.02
CA SER A 11 -19.10 14.12 26.87
C SER A 11 -18.61 13.27 25.68
N TYR A 12 -18.19 12.02 25.91
CA TYR A 12 -17.76 11.07 24.87
C TYR A 12 -18.93 10.28 24.25
N ARG A 13 -20.16 10.43 24.75
CA ARG A 13 -21.35 9.71 24.24
C ARG A 13 -21.71 10.06 22.78
N TYR A 14 -21.24 11.20 22.28
CA TYR A 14 -21.56 11.72 20.94
C TYR A 14 -20.35 12.02 20.06
N ARG A 15 -19.14 11.67 20.49
CA ARG A 15 -17.93 11.76 19.67
C ARG A 15 -17.55 10.34 19.26
N PHE A 16 -17.09 10.14 18.03
CA PHE A 16 -16.50 8.87 17.61
C PHE A 16 -15.54 8.42 18.70
N PHE A 17 -15.91 7.31 19.35
CA PHE A 17 -15.20 6.78 20.50
C PHE A 17 -13.75 6.60 20.03
N PRO A 18 -12.76 7.35 20.55
CA PRO A 18 -11.39 6.96 20.33
C PRO A 18 -11.33 5.59 20.98
N TRP A 19 -11.00 4.57 20.21
CA TRP A 19 -10.81 3.24 20.74
C TRP A 19 -9.76 3.36 21.85
N ILE A 20 -10.20 3.45 23.11
CA ILE A 20 -9.35 3.16 24.25
C ILE A 20 -9.15 1.65 24.13
N ALA A 21 -8.17 1.28 23.32
CA ALA A 21 -7.67 -0.08 23.26
C ALA A 21 -6.94 -0.32 24.58
N LEU A 22 -7.71 -0.62 25.63
CA LEU A 22 -7.19 -1.26 26.84
C LEU A 22 -6.71 -2.65 26.44
N ASN A 23 -5.49 -2.71 25.95
CA ASN A 23 -4.83 -3.92 25.51
C ASN A 23 -4.29 -4.66 26.75
N LEU A 24 -5.20 -5.20 27.57
CA LEU A 24 -4.94 -5.88 28.84
C LEU A 24 -4.56 -7.36 28.65
N ARG A 25 -3.82 -7.69 27.59
CA ARG A 25 -3.19 -9.01 27.44
C ARG A 25 -1.76 -8.80 27.03
N LYS A 26 -0.85 -9.59 27.63
CA LYS A 26 0.55 -9.74 27.24
C LYS A 26 0.63 -9.98 25.73
N ARG A 27 0.65 -8.91 24.93
CA ARG A 27 1.08 -8.99 23.55
C ARG A 27 2.60 -8.98 23.62
N THR A 28 3.20 -10.00 23.04
CA THR A 28 4.62 -9.99 22.69
C THR A 28 4.81 -8.85 21.69
N VAL A 29 5.14 -7.67 22.19
CA VAL A 29 5.62 -6.56 21.37
C VAL A 29 7.00 -7.02 20.89
N ARG A 30 7.13 -7.20 19.57
CA ARG A 30 8.43 -7.49 18.97
C ARG A 30 9.22 -6.18 18.99
N GLU A 31 10.34 -6.18 19.70
CA GLU A 31 11.32 -5.12 19.64
C GLU A 31 12.36 -5.53 18.61
N VAL A 32 12.51 -4.72 17.57
CA VAL A 32 13.51 -4.94 16.53
C VAL A 32 14.68 -4.02 16.88
N SER A 33 15.84 -4.62 17.16
CA SER A 33 17.04 -3.89 17.63
C SER A 33 17.63 -2.95 16.56
N SER A 34 17.43 -3.25 15.27
CA SER A 34 17.77 -2.37 14.16
C SER A 34 16.88 -2.63 12.93
N THR A 35 16.52 -1.57 12.20
CA THR A 35 15.64 -1.61 11.01
C THR A 35 16.13 -2.59 9.92
N ASP A 36 17.43 -2.85 9.85
CA ASP A 36 18.02 -3.73 8.84
C ASP A 36 17.86 -5.23 9.14
N GLN A 37 17.48 -5.61 10.37
CA GLN A 37 17.30 -7.02 10.74
C GLN A 37 16.10 -7.69 10.04
N ASP A 38 15.13 -6.89 9.57
CA ASP A 38 13.90 -7.38 8.95
C ASP A 38 13.92 -7.33 7.41
N LYS A 39 15.03 -6.89 6.81
CA LYS A 39 15.14 -6.78 5.36
C LYS A 39 15.43 -8.15 4.75
N ILE A 40 14.56 -8.59 3.84
CA ILE A 40 14.73 -9.86 3.11
C ILE A 40 15.79 -9.69 2.03
N ILE A 41 15.76 -8.53 1.36
CA ILE A 41 16.71 -8.15 0.32
C ILE A 41 17.23 -6.72 0.58
N PRO A 42 18.41 -6.35 0.08
CA PRO A 42 18.91 -4.99 0.20
C PRO A 42 17.98 -3.98 -0.46
N ASP A 43 17.84 -2.79 0.12
CA ASP A 43 16.98 -1.73 -0.42
C ASP A 43 17.38 -1.33 -1.84
N SER A 44 18.67 -1.38 -2.18
CA SER A 44 19.16 -1.12 -3.53
C SER A 44 18.54 -2.07 -4.56
N GLN A 45 18.36 -3.34 -4.20
CA GLN A 45 17.75 -4.34 -5.06
C GLN A 45 16.24 -4.10 -5.23
N VAL A 46 15.55 -3.67 -4.17
CA VAL A 46 14.14 -3.28 -4.23
C VAL A 46 13.97 -2.08 -5.17
N ILE A 47 14.82 -1.07 -5.01
CA ILE A 47 14.77 0.17 -5.80
C ILE A 47 15.05 -0.12 -7.29
N GLU A 48 16.05 -0.95 -7.60
CA GLU A 48 16.36 -1.34 -8.98
C GLU A 48 15.18 -2.05 -9.67
N GLN A 49 14.57 -3.02 -8.98
CA GLN A 49 13.39 -3.71 -9.50
C GLN A 49 12.20 -2.78 -9.66
N LEU A 50 11.96 -1.89 -8.69
CA LEU A 50 10.90 -0.89 -8.77
C LEU A 50 11.10 0.01 -9.99
N VAL A 51 12.29 0.59 -10.17
CA VAL A 51 12.62 1.46 -11.31
C VAL A 51 12.38 0.72 -12.64
N THR A 52 12.80 -0.55 -12.73
CA THR A 52 12.58 -1.39 -13.92
C THR A 52 11.09 -1.56 -14.23
N VAL A 53 10.28 -1.86 -13.21
CA VAL A 53 8.81 -1.99 -13.37
C VAL A 53 8.19 -0.65 -13.78
N LEU A 54 8.59 0.46 -13.15
CA LEU A 54 8.07 1.78 -13.47
C LEU A 54 8.37 2.20 -14.91
N HIS A 55 9.59 1.95 -15.39
CA HIS A 55 9.93 2.16 -16.80
C HIS A 55 9.07 1.29 -17.72
N SER A 56 8.90 0.01 -17.41
CA SER A 56 8.07 -0.91 -18.20
C SER A 56 6.61 -0.46 -18.28
N LEU A 57 6.04 -0.01 -17.15
CA LEU A 57 4.69 0.55 -17.09
C LEU A 57 4.58 1.84 -17.91
N HIS A 58 5.57 2.73 -17.81
CA HIS A 58 5.59 3.97 -18.56
C HIS A 58 5.63 3.74 -20.07
N SER A 59 6.53 2.88 -20.55
CA SER A 59 6.63 2.53 -21.97
C SER A 59 5.35 1.86 -22.48
N ASN A 60 4.74 0.98 -21.70
CA ASN A 60 3.47 0.33 -22.09
C ASN A 60 2.33 1.34 -22.19
N ARG A 61 2.25 2.32 -21.28
CA ARG A 61 1.24 3.38 -21.33
C ARG A 61 1.40 4.27 -22.56
N GLU A 62 2.63 4.64 -22.92
CA GLU A 62 2.89 5.43 -24.13
C GLU A 62 2.47 4.67 -25.41
N ASN A 63 2.68 3.36 -25.42
CA ASN A 63 2.25 2.48 -26.50
C ASN A 63 0.72 2.33 -26.57
N GLU A 64 0.04 2.27 -25.42
CA GLU A 64 -1.43 2.24 -25.34
C GLU A 64 -2.06 3.57 -25.74
N CYS A 65 -1.46 4.70 -25.38
CA CYS A 65 -1.91 6.04 -25.79
C CYS A 65 -1.89 6.20 -27.32
N HIS A 66 -0.91 5.61 -28.01
CA HIS A 66 -0.88 5.56 -29.47
C HIS A 66 -1.95 4.63 -30.07
N ARG A 67 -2.45 3.66 -29.31
CA ARG A 67 -3.40 2.63 -29.78
C ARG A 67 -4.86 2.93 -29.40
N SER A 68 -5.10 3.80 -28.42
CA SER A 68 -6.42 4.10 -27.85
C SER A 68 -6.96 5.47 -28.28
N GLN A 69 -7.03 5.70 -29.59
CA GLN A 69 -8.12 6.50 -30.13
C GLN A 69 -9.32 5.55 -30.25
N PHE A 70 -10.36 5.75 -29.42
CA PHE A 70 -11.76 5.26 -29.48
C PHE A 70 -12.28 4.70 -28.12
N PRO A 71 -13.52 5.08 -27.68
CA PRO A 71 -13.92 4.97 -26.28
C PRO A 71 -14.86 3.81 -25.94
N GLY A 72 -14.91 3.50 -24.64
CA GLY A 72 -16.09 2.95 -23.95
C GLY A 72 -15.87 1.57 -23.31
N GLN A 73 -16.20 1.44 -22.02
CA GLN A 73 -17.21 0.48 -21.52
C GLN A 73 -17.29 0.50 -19.98
N GLU A 74 -18.53 0.63 -19.50
CA GLU A 74 -18.97 0.56 -18.10
C GLU A 74 -19.06 -0.90 -17.61
N GLY A 75 -18.85 -1.12 -16.31
CA GLY A 75 -19.03 -2.43 -15.67
C GLY A 75 -19.44 -2.30 -14.21
N ASN A 76 -20.69 -2.67 -13.92
CA ASN A 76 -21.34 -2.62 -12.60
C ASN A 76 -20.80 -3.68 -11.63
N SER A 77 -20.56 -3.32 -10.36
CA SER A 77 -20.34 -4.28 -9.25
C SER A 77 -20.68 -3.63 -7.89
N THR A 78 -21.81 -4.01 -7.28
CA THR A 78 -22.61 -3.12 -6.41
C THR A 78 -22.26 -3.04 -4.91
N SER A 79 -21.22 -3.69 -4.41
CA SER A 79 -21.05 -3.81 -2.93
C SER A 79 -19.79 -3.14 -2.35
N ALA A 80 -18.71 -2.99 -3.12
CA ALA A 80 -17.52 -2.23 -2.69
C ALA A 80 -17.58 -0.74 -3.07
N ILE A 81 -18.55 -0.38 -3.90
CA ILE A 81 -18.81 0.97 -4.38
C ILE A 81 -19.14 1.94 -3.23
N SER A 82 -19.64 1.49 -2.08
CA SER A 82 -20.06 2.41 -1.01
C SER A 82 -18.90 3.21 -0.41
N ASN A 83 -17.71 2.60 -0.26
CA ASN A 83 -16.53 3.30 0.26
C ASN A 83 -15.77 4.04 -0.85
N ALA A 84 -15.73 3.46 -2.05
CA ALA A 84 -15.13 4.10 -3.23
C ALA A 84 -15.86 5.38 -3.65
N ARG A 85 -17.20 5.40 -3.58
CA ARG A 85 -18.04 6.58 -3.85
C ARG A 85 -17.93 7.67 -2.78
N ARG A 86 -17.56 7.31 -1.55
CA ARG A 86 -17.29 8.31 -0.50
C ARG A 86 -16.12 9.20 -0.89
N ASP A 87 -15.12 8.60 -1.51
CA ASP A 87 -13.90 9.27 -1.95
C ASP A 87 -14.01 9.73 -3.42
N GLN A 88 -15.21 9.68 -4.03
CA GLN A 88 -15.44 10.15 -5.40
C GLN A 88 -15.58 11.67 -5.41
N LEU A 89 -14.73 12.35 -6.17
CA LEU A 89 -14.76 13.80 -6.34
C LEU A 89 -15.33 14.12 -7.72
N GLY A 90 -16.67 14.17 -7.81
CA GLY A 90 -17.37 14.39 -9.08
C GLY A 90 -17.24 13.19 -10.05
N PRO A 91 -16.90 13.37 -11.33
CA PRO A 91 -16.75 12.26 -12.28
C PRO A 91 -15.45 11.43 -12.05
N TYR A 92 -14.56 11.91 -11.19
CA TYR A 92 -13.24 11.30 -10.98
C TYR A 92 -13.31 10.18 -9.93
N HIS A 93 -12.90 8.98 -10.33
CA HIS A 93 -12.69 7.84 -9.44
C HIS A 93 -11.30 7.95 -8.81
N LEU A 94 -11.24 8.22 -7.50
CA LEU A 94 -9.96 8.39 -6.80
C LEU A 94 -9.33 7.07 -6.34
N CYS A 95 -10.09 5.97 -6.36
CA CYS A 95 -9.57 4.64 -6.07
C CYS A 95 -9.87 3.70 -7.25
N ASP A 96 -8.90 2.85 -7.56
CA ASP A 96 -9.12 1.78 -8.52
C ASP A 96 -10.06 0.74 -7.90
N THR A 97 -11.18 0.48 -8.57
CA THR A 97 -12.14 -0.57 -8.20
C THR A 97 -12.15 -1.72 -9.20
N THR A 98 -11.32 -1.65 -10.26
CA THR A 98 -11.28 -2.67 -11.32
C THR A 98 -10.80 -4.02 -10.80
N TRP A 99 -10.07 -4.04 -9.67
CA TRP A 99 -9.66 -5.24 -8.96
C TRP A 99 -10.81 -6.11 -8.44
N PHE A 100 -12.01 -5.54 -8.26
CA PHE A 100 -13.22 -6.33 -7.96
C PHE A 100 -13.82 -7.00 -9.21
N GLY A 101 -13.44 -6.53 -10.39
CA GLY A 101 -13.89 -7.07 -11.66
C GLY A 101 -13.01 -8.22 -12.15
N SER A 102 -13.44 -8.87 -13.22
CA SER A 102 -12.68 -9.95 -13.88
C SER A 102 -11.43 -9.47 -14.64
N LYS A 103 -11.19 -8.16 -14.72
CA LYS A 103 -10.12 -7.53 -15.50
C LYS A 103 -9.53 -6.36 -14.70
N PRO A 104 -8.61 -6.61 -13.77
CA PRO A 104 -7.93 -5.54 -13.05
C PRO A 104 -7.10 -4.70 -14.02
N GLN A 105 -7.17 -3.38 -13.88
CA GLN A 105 -6.47 -2.43 -14.74
C GLN A 105 -5.25 -1.80 -14.06
N ASN A 106 -5.22 -1.69 -12.72
CA ASN A 106 -4.07 -1.14 -12.02
C ASN A 106 -3.10 -2.26 -11.59
N PRO A 107 -1.96 -2.41 -12.27
CA PRO A 107 -0.95 -3.40 -11.90
C PRO A 107 -0.29 -3.09 -10.55
N LEU A 108 -0.40 -1.86 -10.04
CA LEU A 108 0.19 -1.44 -8.76
C LEU A 108 -0.72 -1.69 -7.55
N ALA A 109 -1.97 -2.11 -7.78
CA ALA A 109 -2.92 -2.43 -6.72
C ALA A 109 -2.65 -3.80 -6.04
N VAL A 110 -1.44 -4.37 -6.19
CA VAL A 110 -1.12 -5.73 -5.76
C VAL A 110 -1.42 -5.97 -4.27
N GLY A 111 -1.23 -4.95 -3.44
CA GLY A 111 -1.51 -5.03 -2.00
C GLY A 111 -2.97 -5.36 -1.67
N GLN A 112 -3.92 -5.12 -2.58
CA GLN A 112 -5.32 -5.50 -2.39
C GLN A 112 -5.57 -7.01 -2.59
N TYR A 113 -4.70 -7.71 -3.30
CA TYR A 113 -4.79 -9.17 -3.52
C TYR A 113 -4.06 -9.98 -2.44
N VAL A 114 -3.23 -9.33 -1.62
CA VAL A 114 -2.45 -10.04 -0.61
C VAL A 114 -3.31 -10.37 0.60
N ASN A 115 -3.56 -11.66 0.80
CA ASN A 115 -4.30 -12.14 1.95
C ASN A 115 -3.42 -12.31 3.18
N ASN A 116 -4.07 -12.32 4.35
CA ASN A 116 -3.40 -12.71 5.58
C ASN A 116 -3.16 -14.22 5.58
N ARG A 117 -1.95 -14.65 5.99
CA ARG A 117 -1.63 -16.07 6.05
C ARG A 117 -2.63 -16.83 6.96
N PRO A 118 -3.20 -17.95 6.50
CA PRO A 118 -3.92 -18.86 7.39
C PRO A 118 -2.91 -19.65 8.23
N LYS A 119 -3.34 -20.24 9.35
CA LYS A 119 -2.44 -21.01 10.25
C LYS A 119 -1.77 -22.21 9.58
N LYS A 120 -2.34 -22.72 8.50
CA LYS A 120 -1.92 -23.95 7.82
C LYS A 120 -0.92 -23.72 6.69
N LEU A 121 -0.82 -22.50 6.17
CA LEU A 121 0.01 -22.19 5.00
C LEU A 121 1.11 -21.19 5.39
N PRO A 122 2.32 -21.34 4.83
CA PRO A 122 3.38 -20.36 5.00
C PRO A 122 3.03 -19.06 4.24
N ALA A 123 3.58 -17.94 4.71
CA ALA A 123 3.57 -16.71 3.94
C ALA A 123 4.57 -16.84 2.79
N ASN A 124 4.20 -16.36 1.60
CA ASN A 124 5.06 -16.30 0.42
C ASN A 124 5.46 -14.85 0.08
N VAL A 125 4.89 -13.87 0.77
CA VAL A 125 5.24 -12.45 0.68
C VAL A 125 5.44 -11.88 2.08
N ALA A 126 6.39 -10.96 2.22
CA ALA A 126 6.57 -10.20 3.45
C ALA A 126 6.64 -8.70 3.18
N TYR A 127 6.34 -7.95 4.23
CA TYR A 127 6.45 -6.49 4.23
C TYR A 127 7.88 -6.11 4.56
N GLN A 128 8.46 -5.22 3.75
CA GLN A 128 9.76 -4.62 4.01
C GLN A 128 9.62 -3.09 3.93
N GLU A 129 10.01 -2.39 4.99
CA GLU A 129 10.12 -0.93 4.94
C GLU A 129 11.36 -0.54 4.13
N VAL A 130 11.18 0.39 3.20
CA VAL A 130 12.24 0.88 2.31
C VAL A 130 12.17 2.39 2.22
N ASP A 131 13.33 3.03 2.34
CA ASP A 131 13.51 4.45 2.06
C ASP A 131 14.03 4.61 0.63
N ILE A 132 13.17 5.11 -0.27
CA ILE A 132 13.51 5.28 -1.68
C ILE A 132 13.98 6.72 -1.88
N PRO A 133 15.26 6.97 -2.22
CA PRO A 133 15.72 8.31 -2.56
C PRO A 133 14.98 8.80 -3.80
N LEU A 134 14.33 9.96 -3.75
CA LEU A 134 13.59 10.47 -4.92
C LEU A 134 14.53 10.79 -6.08
N SER A 135 15.79 11.08 -5.80
CA SER A 135 16.87 11.24 -6.79
C SER A 135 17.16 9.97 -7.60
N SER A 136 16.82 8.78 -7.08
CA SER A 136 17.00 7.50 -7.79
C SER A 136 15.94 7.24 -8.86
N ILE A 137 14.84 8.01 -8.88
CA ILE A 137 13.71 7.83 -9.80
C ILE A 137 13.51 9.10 -10.60
N VAL A 138 13.47 8.99 -11.93
CA VAL A 138 13.22 10.15 -12.79
C VAL A 138 11.84 10.75 -12.53
N PRO A 139 11.67 12.10 -12.50
CA PRO A 139 10.41 12.75 -12.12
C PRO A 139 9.17 12.28 -12.91
N ASN A 140 9.33 11.91 -14.16
CA ASN A 140 8.24 11.43 -15.02
C ASN A 140 7.61 10.12 -14.51
N LEU A 141 8.37 9.32 -13.75
CA LEU A 141 7.91 8.07 -13.16
C LEU A 141 7.26 8.25 -11.79
N TRP A 142 7.37 9.44 -11.18
CA TRP A 142 6.76 9.70 -9.87
C TRP A 142 5.24 9.57 -9.89
N THR A 143 4.62 9.64 -11.07
CA THR A 143 3.16 9.46 -11.23
C THR A 143 2.66 8.08 -10.80
N TYR A 144 3.56 7.11 -10.71
CA TYR A 144 3.26 5.74 -10.30
C TYR A 144 3.56 5.48 -8.83
N LEU A 145 4.20 6.43 -8.15
CA LEU A 145 4.56 6.29 -6.74
C LEU A 145 3.43 6.83 -5.85
N PRO A 146 3.07 6.12 -4.77
CA PRO A 146 2.05 6.58 -3.85
C PRO A 146 2.53 7.80 -3.07
N ASN A 147 1.63 8.77 -2.87
CA ASN A 147 1.83 9.90 -1.95
C ASN A 147 3.10 10.76 -2.20
N VAL A 148 3.61 10.80 -3.43
CA VAL A 148 4.72 11.70 -3.78
C VAL A 148 4.20 13.12 -3.90
N TRP A 149 4.80 14.03 -3.14
CA TRP A 149 4.49 15.45 -3.22
C TRP A 149 5.27 16.10 -4.36
N TYR A 150 4.57 16.68 -5.33
CA TYR A 150 5.20 17.44 -6.41
C TYR A 150 5.49 18.86 -5.95
N GLY A 151 6.68 19.08 -5.39
CA GLY A 151 7.14 20.41 -5.05
C GLY A 151 8.63 20.56 -5.27
N SER A 152 9.07 21.80 -5.48
CA SER A 152 10.46 22.13 -5.81
C SER A 152 11.46 21.58 -4.79
N GLY A 153 11.05 21.48 -3.52
CA GLY A 153 11.84 20.90 -2.43
C GLY A 153 12.26 19.45 -2.65
N ASN A 154 11.44 18.63 -3.32
CA ASN A 154 11.77 17.23 -3.62
C ASN A 154 12.73 17.10 -4.81
N LEU A 155 12.73 18.06 -5.75
CA LEU A 155 13.74 18.12 -6.82
C LEU A 155 15.06 18.73 -6.34
N SER A 156 15.02 19.64 -5.36
CA SER A 156 16.18 20.43 -4.94
C SER A 156 16.96 19.82 -3.75
N THR A 157 16.36 18.91 -3.00
CA THR A 157 16.98 18.34 -1.79
C THR A 157 17.54 16.96 -2.08
N GLU A 158 18.87 16.83 -2.10
CA GLU A 158 19.59 15.57 -2.34
C GLU A 158 19.19 14.45 -1.35
N ASN A 159 18.69 14.83 -0.17
CA ASN A 159 18.26 13.92 0.88
C ASN A 159 16.75 13.62 0.91
N SER A 160 15.98 14.00 -0.12
CA SER A 160 14.55 13.66 -0.15
C SER A 160 14.34 12.17 -0.44
N PHE A 161 13.52 11.52 0.39
CA PHE A 161 13.19 10.10 0.25
C PHE A 161 11.69 9.86 0.44
N LEU A 162 11.19 8.82 -0.22
CA LEU A 162 9.87 8.26 -0.04
C LEU A 162 9.98 7.02 0.84
N ARG A 163 9.53 7.13 2.09
CA ARG A 163 9.30 5.98 2.97
C ARG A 163 8.13 5.18 2.43
N THR A 164 8.36 3.93 2.07
CA THR A 164 7.30 3.02 1.61
C THR A 164 7.44 1.64 2.23
N VAL A 165 6.39 0.84 2.09
CA VAL A 165 6.41 -0.57 2.45
C VAL A 165 6.30 -1.38 1.16
N ALA A 166 7.37 -2.09 0.82
CA ALA A 166 7.41 -3.00 -0.29
C ALA A 166 6.87 -4.38 0.12
N LEU A 167 6.18 -5.04 -0.80
CA LEU A 167 5.79 -6.44 -0.70
C LEU A 167 6.85 -7.27 -1.43
N VAL A 168 7.68 -7.98 -0.67
CA VAL A 168 8.79 -8.78 -1.21
C VAL A 168 8.39 -10.26 -1.20
N SER A 169 8.49 -10.90 -2.36
CA SER A 169 8.30 -12.34 -2.47
C SER A 169 9.44 -13.09 -1.79
N VAL A 170 9.10 -14.01 -0.88
CA VAL A 170 10.06 -14.86 -0.17
C VAL A 170 10.45 -16.10 -0.99
N LYS A 171 9.62 -16.43 -1.99
CA LYS A 171 9.84 -17.51 -2.94
C LYS A 171 9.30 -17.10 -4.31
N GLU A 172 9.65 -17.88 -5.34
CA GLU A 172 9.02 -17.75 -6.65
C GLU A 172 7.51 -18.02 -6.54
N ILE A 173 6.71 -17.12 -7.11
CA ILE A 173 5.24 -17.18 -7.10
C ILE A 173 4.80 -17.64 -8.47
N SER A 174 4.13 -18.79 -8.52
CA SER A 174 3.60 -19.33 -9.77
C SER A 174 2.31 -18.62 -10.19
N LYS A 175 1.97 -18.71 -11.47
CA LYS A 175 0.68 -18.22 -11.97
C LYS A 175 -0.46 -18.91 -11.20
N ASP A 176 -1.48 -18.12 -10.84
CA ASP A 176 -2.67 -18.55 -10.09
C ASP A 176 -2.38 -18.99 -8.64
N GLU A 177 -1.15 -18.78 -8.13
CA GLU A 177 -0.83 -18.99 -6.73
C GLU A 177 -1.38 -17.87 -5.85
N GLU A 178 -2.02 -18.23 -4.74
CA GLU A 178 -2.54 -17.25 -3.78
C GLU A 178 -1.39 -16.61 -2.98
N VAL A 179 -1.46 -15.29 -2.83
CA VAL A 179 -0.43 -14.51 -2.14
C VAL A 179 -0.82 -14.29 -0.68
N PHE A 180 0.03 -14.78 0.22
CA PHE A 180 -0.13 -14.69 1.67
C PHE A 180 0.98 -13.87 2.31
N SER A 181 0.59 -12.89 3.11
CA SER A 181 1.49 -12.11 3.95
C SER A 181 1.41 -12.51 5.42
N SER A 182 2.51 -12.32 6.14
CA SER A 182 2.48 -12.26 7.60
C SER A 182 2.82 -10.87 8.09
N TYR A 183 1.85 -10.17 8.67
CA TYR A 183 2.08 -8.87 9.32
C TYR A 183 3.02 -8.93 10.53
N PHE A 184 3.32 -10.13 11.02
CA PHE A 184 4.16 -10.35 12.18
C PHE A 184 5.02 -11.58 11.95
N THR A 185 6.22 -11.39 11.39
CA THR A 185 7.31 -12.35 11.59
C THR A 185 7.71 -12.23 13.07
N VAL A 186 7.09 -13.04 13.93
CA VAL A 186 7.71 -13.34 15.23
C VAL A 186 8.85 -14.29 14.89
N ILE A 187 10.06 -13.75 14.75
CA ILE A 187 11.27 -14.57 14.72
C ILE A 187 11.39 -15.14 16.13
N HIS A 188 11.29 -16.46 16.26
CA HIS A 188 11.44 -17.18 17.52
C HIS A 188 12.91 -17.37 17.87
#